data_AF-A0A936SHZ1-F1
#
_entry.id   AF-A0A936SHZ1-F1
#
_cell.length_a   1.000
_cell.length_b   1.000
_cell.length_c   1.000
_cell.angle_alpha   90.00
_cell.angle_beta   90.00
_cell.angle_gamma   90.00
#
_symmetry.space_group_name_H-M   'P 1'
#
loop_
_entity.id
_entity.type
_entity.pdbx_description
1 polymer ?
#
loop_
_entity_poly.entity_id
_entity_poly.type
_entity_poly.pdbx_seq_one_letter_code
_entity_poly.pdbx_strand_id
1 'polypeptide(L)'
;MMRQFIKIASVIATFAFVLFLLDGTSQKAQVMTGKVAPPLEMPQVIELAKGSKQGPVTFNHVKHNSGEYSVSGPIQCIECHHTAQPAAELAKHPPLKTDWPAGRTTTLTMELFNTDAKGAGIAACRDCHAKAGQKPKLLLEIPVLKDPGSTTMTTLTNQLAFHRTCDACHFSVSMNRPESKVPNATVCSSCHKRST
;
A
#
# COMPACT_ATOMS: atom_id res chain seq x y z
N MET A 1 1.01 -51.20 57.51
CA MET A 1 1.89 -50.08 57.10
C MET A 1 2.38 -50.18 55.65
N MET A 2 2.88 -51.33 55.16
CA MET A 2 3.49 -51.45 53.81
C MET A 2 2.59 -51.06 52.61
N ARG A 3 1.28 -51.29 52.68
CA ARG A 3 0.32 -50.95 51.60
C ARG A 3 0.08 -49.44 51.41
N GLN A 4 0.32 -48.60 52.43
CA GLN A 4 0.20 -47.14 52.29
C GLN A 4 1.42 -46.54 51.59
N PHE A 5 2.61 -47.09 51.85
CA PHE A 5 3.84 -46.63 51.20
C PHE A 5 3.84 -46.87 49.68
N ILE A 6 3.25 -47.98 49.21
CA ILE A 6 3.17 -48.29 47.78
C ILE A 6 2.24 -47.32 47.04
N LYS A 7 1.14 -46.88 47.68
CA LYS A 7 0.21 -45.92 47.08
C LYS A 7 0.82 -44.52 46.97
N ILE A 8 1.60 -44.09 47.96
CA ILE A 8 2.29 -42.80 47.95
C ILE A 8 3.40 -42.79 46.91
N ALA A 9 4.20 -43.87 46.81
CA ALA A 9 5.24 -44.00 45.79
C ALA A 9 4.67 -43.98 44.36
N SER A 10 3.50 -44.60 44.15
CA SER A 10 2.85 -44.61 42.83
C SER A 10 2.36 -43.23 42.40
N VAL A 11 1.84 -42.40 43.32
CA VAL A 11 1.35 -41.04 43.01
C VAL A 11 2.51 -40.08 42.73
N ILE A 12 3.62 -40.21 43.46
CA ILE A 12 4.82 -39.37 43.24
C ILE A 12 5.45 -39.70 41.87
N ALA A 13 5.49 -40.98 41.49
CA ALA A 13 6.04 -41.39 40.20
C ALA A 13 5.20 -40.88 39.01
N THR A 14 3.87 -40.90 39.10
CA THR A 14 3.02 -40.31 38.05
C THR A 14 3.12 -38.79 37.99
N PHE A 15 3.24 -38.10 39.13
CA PHE A 15 3.39 -36.65 39.14
C PHE A 15 4.74 -36.20 38.54
N ALA A 16 5.82 -36.93 38.83
CA ALA A 16 7.13 -36.68 38.22
C ALA A 16 7.15 -36.95 36.71
N PHE A 17 6.44 -37.99 36.24
CA PHE A 17 6.33 -38.30 34.81
C PHE A 17 5.51 -37.25 34.04
N VAL A 18 4.44 -36.71 34.64
CA VAL A 18 3.64 -35.62 34.03
C VAL A 18 4.44 -34.31 33.97
N LEU A 19 5.21 -33.98 35.00
CA LEU A 19 6.10 -32.81 34.96
C LEU A 19 7.20 -32.95 33.88
N PHE A 20 7.76 -34.15 33.72
CA PHE A 20 8.77 -34.40 32.68
C PHE A 20 8.22 -34.31 31.25
N LEU A 21 6.91 -34.59 31.05
CA LEU A 21 6.24 -34.42 29.76
C LEU A 21 5.87 -32.95 29.45
N LEU A 22 5.79 -32.08 30.47
CA LEU A 22 5.49 -30.65 30.29
C LEU A 22 6.74 -29.79 30.01
N ASP A 23 7.94 -30.24 30.41
CA ASP A 23 9.21 -29.56 30.10
C ASP A 23 9.79 -29.88 28.71
N GLY A 24 9.15 -30.79 27.96
CA GLY A 24 9.65 -31.33 26.69
C GLY A 24 9.43 -30.48 25.44
N THR A 25 8.73 -29.35 25.51
CA THR A 25 8.57 -28.42 24.37
C THR A 25 9.20 -27.07 24.63
N SER A 26 10.44 -27.05 25.11
CA SER A 26 11.32 -25.93 24.80
C SER A 26 11.66 -26.03 23.31
N GLN A 27 10.77 -25.51 22.46
CA GLN A 27 11.16 -25.11 21.13
C GLN A 27 12.32 -24.14 21.33
N LYS A 28 13.55 -24.62 21.08
CA LYS A 28 14.64 -23.73 20.73
C LYS A 28 14.11 -22.94 19.55
N ALA A 29 13.59 -21.75 19.83
CA ALA A 29 13.41 -20.71 18.86
C ALA A 29 14.76 -20.64 18.18
N GLN A 30 14.83 -21.20 16.96
CA GLN A 30 15.94 -20.92 16.08
C GLN A 30 15.85 -19.42 15.90
N VAL A 31 16.69 -18.69 16.63
CA VAL A 31 17.03 -17.32 16.30
C VAL A 31 17.64 -17.45 14.91
N MET A 32 16.76 -17.32 13.92
CA MET A 32 17.14 -17.12 12.54
C MET A 32 17.93 -15.84 12.55
N THR A 33 19.26 -15.95 12.70
CA THR A 33 20.21 -14.91 12.31
C THR A 33 20.27 -14.84 10.79
N GLY A 34 19.10 -14.91 10.13
CA GLY A 34 18.96 -14.44 8.78
C GLY A 34 19.33 -12.98 8.83
N LYS A 35 20.33 -12.57 8.06
CA LYS A 35 20.54 -11.16 7.76
C LYS A 35 19.18 -10.62 7.31
N VAL A 36 18.52 -9.87 8.19
CA VAL A 36 17.37 -9.07 7.82
C VAL A 36 17.88 -8.21 6.68
N ALA A 37 17.38 -8.44 5.47
CA ALA A 37 17.68 -7.56 4.36
C ALA A 37 17.39 -6.13 4.84
N PRO A 38 18.26 -5.15 4.56
CA PRO A 38 17.98 -3.78 4.96
C PRO A 38 16.55 -3.43 4.54
N PRO A 39 15.78 -2.71 5.38
CA PRO A 39 14.40 -2.38 5.09
C PRO A 39 14.30 -1.85 3.68
N LEU A 40 13.35 -2.36 2.89
CA LEU A 40 13.13 -1.82 1.56
C LEU A 40 12.64 -0.39 1.74
N GLU A 41 13.51 0.57 1.43
CA GLU A 41 13.18 1.97 1.57
C GLU A 41 12.27 2.41 0.42
N MET A 42 11.26 3.22 0.75
CA MET A 42 10.39 3.80 -0.25
C MET A 42 11.22 4.61 -1.24
N PRO A 43 11.02 4.45 -2.56
CA PRO A 43 11.77 5.20 -3.56
C PRO A 43 11.59 6.71 -3.35
N GLN A 44 12.68 7.40 -3.00
CA GLN A 44 12.58 8.82 -2.63
C GLN A 44 12.08 9.68 -3.79
N VAL A 45 12.69 9.53 -4.96
CA VAL A 45 12.33 10.26 -6.17
C VAL A 45 12.13 9.27 -7.30
N ILE A 46 11.00 9.37 -7.99
CA ILE A 46 10.66 8.54 -9.14
C ILE A 46 10.30 9.41 -10.34
N GLU A 47 10.56 8.88 -11.54
CA GLU A 47 10.13 9.49 -12.78
C GLU A 47 8.77 8.92 -13.22
N LEU A 48 7.75 9.78 -13.20
CA LEU A 48 6.42 9.49 -13.71
C LEU A 48 6.28 10.01 -15.14
N ALA A 49 5.20 9.60 -15.82
CA ALA A 49 4.86 10.06 -17.17
C ALA A 49 5.98 9.94 -18.23
N LYS A 50 6.94 9.01 -18.04
CA LYS A 50 7.98 8.73 -19.03
C LYS A 50 7.36 8.43 -20.41
N GLY A 51 7.79 9.17 -21.43
CA GLY A 51 7.26 9.08 -22.79
C GLY A 51 5.95 9.87 -23.02
N SER A 52 5.53 10.73 -22.09
CA SER A 52 4.45 11.69 -22.35
C SER A 52 4.92 12.79 -23.30
N LYS A 53 3.98 13.40 -24.02
CA LYS A 53 4.28 14.52 -24.95
C LYS A 53 4.83 15.75 -24.21
N GLN A 54 4.39 15.96 -22.98
CA GLN A 54 4.78 17.08 -22.13
C GLN A 54 6.14 16.86 -21.44
N GLY A 55 6.67 15.64 -21.50
CA GLY A 55 7.89 15.20 -20.83
C GLY A 55 7.64 14.52 -19.48
N PRO A 56 8.69 14.02 -18.82
CA PRO A 56 8.56 13.29 -17.56
C PRO A 56 8.17 14.21 -16.40
N VAL A 57 7.62 13.61 -15.34
CA VAL A 57 7.32 14.28 -14.07
C VAL A 57 8.24 13.72 -13.00
N THR A 58 8.96 14.58 -12.30
CA THR A 58 9.77 14.18 -11.13
C THR A 58 8.88 14.18 -9.90
N PHE A 59 8.66 13.02 -9.29
CA PHE A 59 7.82 12.87 -8.11
C PHE A 59 8.66 12.48 -6.91
N ASN A 60 8.61 13.29 -5.84
CA ASN A 60 9.29 12.99 -4.58
C ASN A 60 8.32 12.25 -3.64
N HIS A 61 8.39 10.93 -3.61
CA HIS A 61 7.46 10.08 -2.87
C HIS A 61 7.55 10.30 -1.36
N VAL A 62 8.79 10.40 -0.83
CA VAL A 62 9.04 10.61 0.61
C VAL A 62 8.45 11.92 1.09
N LYS A 63 8.57 13.01 0.34
CA LYS A 63 8.02 14.31 0.75
C LYS A 63 6.50 14.38 0.72
N HIS A 64 5.86 13.64 -0.19
CA HIS A 64 4.40 13.52 -0.19
C HIS A 64 3.94 12.72 1.04
N ASN A 65 4.54 11.54 1.25
CA ASN A 65 4.17 10.67 2.36
C ASN A 65 4.49 11.25 3.73
N SER A 66 5.59 12.02 3.89
CA SER A 66 5.97 12.66 5.16
C SER A 66 5.04 13.82 5.55
N GLY A 67 4.20 14.29 4.63
CA GLY A 67 3.29 15.40 4.86
C GLY A 67 3.91 16.79 4.61
N GLU A 68 5.14 16.89 4.11
CA GLU A 68 5.78 18.17 3.78
C GLU A 68 4.88 19.04 2.88
N TYR A 69 4.15 18.40 1.96
CA TYR A 69 3.27 19.04 0.99
C TYR A 69 1.77 18.98 1.32
N SER A 70 1.39 18.43 2.47
CA SER A 70 -0.01 18.23 2.81
C SER A 70 -0.62 19.39 3.60
N VAL A 71 -1.96 19.46 3.58
CA VAL A 71 -2.76 20.36 4.42
C VAL A 71 -3.12 19.73 5.78
N SER A 72 -3.12 18.40 5.86
CA SER A 72 -3.71 17.63 6.96
C SER A 72 -2.74 16.61 7.58
N GLY A 73 -1.44 16.77 7.36
CA GLY A 73 -0.41 15.85 7.83
C GLY A 73 -0.01 14.78 6.80
N PRO A 74 0.76 13.75 7.21
CA PRO A 74 1.28 12.70 6.33
C PRO A 74 0.22 12.09 5.40
N ILE A 75 0.53 12.00 4.10
CA ILE A 75 -0.33 11.32 3.10
C ILE A 75 -0.18 9.82 3.28
N GLN A 76 -1.27 9.11 3.57
CA GLN A 76 -1.25 7.66 3.75
C GLN A 76 -1.00 6.95 2.41
N CYS A 77 -0.36 5.77 2.46
CA CYS A 77 -0.01 5.03 1.25
C CYS A 77 -1.24 4.73 0.38
N ILE A 78 -2.39 4.44 0.99
CA ILE A 78 -3.65 4.15 0.32
C ILE A 78 -4.36 5.37 -0.28
N GLU A 79 -3.92 6.60 0.02
CA GLU A 79 -4.46 7.79 -0.66
C GLU A 79 -3.99 7.85 -2.12
N CYS A 80 -2.85 7.26 -2.45
CA CYS A 80 -2.35 7.12 -3.83
C CYS A 80 -2.46 5.67 -4.34
N HIS A 81 -2.04 4.68 -3.55
CA HIS A 81 -2.16 3.25 -3.85
C HIS A 81 -3.52 2.73 -3.39
N HIS A 82 -4.59 3.34 -3.88
CA HIS A 82 -5.94 3.17 -3.35
C HIS A 82 -6.47 1.74 -3.45
N THR A 83 -5.96 0.91 -4.37
CA THR A 83 -6.34 -0.51 -4.49
C THR A 83 -5.66 -1.40 -3.44
N ALA A 84 -4.62 -0.92 -2.76
CA ALA A 84 -3.83 -1.69 -1.81
C ALA A 84 -4.46 -1.76 -0.41
N GLN A 85 -5.75 -2.10 -0.37
CA GLN A 85 -6.54 -2.27 0.86
C GLN A 85 -7.67 -3.29 0.63
N PRO A 86 -8.30 -3.82 1.69
CA PRO A 86 -9.35 -4.81 1.54
C PRO A 86 -10.57 -4.28 0.77
N ALA A 87 -11.26 -5.17 0.05
CA ALA A 87 -12.48 -4.82 -0.69
C ALA A 87 -13.56 -4.16 0.19
N ALA A 88 -13.66 -4.57 1.46
CA ALA A 88 -14.58 -3.97 2.42
C ALA A 88 -14.25 -2.50 2.75
N GLU A 89 -12.97 -2.12 2.72
CA GLU A 89 -12.54 -0.72 2.93
C GLU A 89 -12.77 0.10 1.66
N LEU A 90 -12.43 -0.46 0.49
CA LEU A 90 -12.71 0.18 -0.82
C LEU A 90 -14.19 0.53 -0.99
N ALA A 91 -15.09 -0.36 -0.57
CA ALA A 91 -16.53 -0.15 -0.68
C ALA A 91 -17.03 1.09 0.08
N LYS A 92 -16.29 1.56 1.10
CA LYS A 92 -16.59 2.80 1.84
C LYS A 92 -16.27 4.06 1.05
N HIS A 93 -15.51 3.92 -0.04
CA HIS A 93 -15.03 5.03 -0.87
C HIS A 93 -15.46 4.86 -2.34
N PRO A 94 -16.76 5.04 -2.68
CA PRO A 94 -17.16 5.10 -4.07
C PRO A 94 -16.35 6.15 -4.85
N PRO A 95 -15.90 5.87 -6.10
CA PRO A 95 -16.27 4.74 -6.95
C PRO A 95 -15.29 3.55 -6.91
N LEU A 96 -14.47 3.42 -5.86
CA LEU A 96 -13.44 2.38 -5.79
C LEU A 96 -14.05 0.98 -5.64
N LYS A 97 -13.57 0.01 -6.43
CA LYS A 97 -14.16 -1.35 -6.50
C LYS A 97 -13.14 -2.48 -6.57
N THR A 98 -11.86 -2.17 -6.71
CA THR A 98 -10.82 -3.16 -7.02
C THR A 98 -9.78 -3.16 -5.93
N ASP A 99 -9.70 -4.27 -5.21
CA ASP A 99 -8.58 -4.58 -4.33
C ASP A 99 -7.45 -5.22 -5.15
N TRP A 100 -6.22 -4.87 -4.82
CA TRP A 100 -5.03 -5.45 -5.43
C TRP A 100 -3.96 -5.79 -4.39
N PRO A 101 -3.42 -7.03 -4.41
CA PRO A 101 -3.88 -8.17 -5.20
C PRO A 101 -5.34 -8.55 -4.87
N ALA A 102 -6.03 -9.25 -5.77
CA ALA A 102 -7.41 -9.65 -5.53
C ALA A 102 -7.51 -10.56 -4.28
N GLY A 103 -8.51 -10.32 -3.43
CA GLY A 103 -8.70 -11.01 -2.16
C GLY A 103 -7.78 -10.49 -1.04
N ARG A 104 -7.24 -9.28 -1.16
CA ARG A 104 -6.31 -8.72 -0.17
C ARG A 104 -7.00 -8.50 1.18
N THR A 105 -6.34 -8.92 2.26
CA THR A 105 -6.83 -8.78 3.63
C THR A 105 -6.11 -7.70 4.44
N THR A 106 -5.07 -7.08 3.88
CA THR A 106 -4.24 -6.07 4.54
C THR A 106 -4.39 -4.70 3.89
N THR A 107 -4.30 -3.65 4.70
CA THR A 107 -4.16 -2.27 4.22
C THR A 107 -2.69 -1.93 4.06
N LEU A 108 -2.32 -1.29 2.95
CA LEU A 108 -0.96 -0.84 2.73
C LEU A 108 -0.58 0.25 3.74
N THR A 109 0.44 -0.04 4.52
CA THR A 109 1.08 0.90 5.44
C THR A 109 2.59 0.94 5.17
N MET A 110 3.25 1.96 5.70
CA MET A 110 4.72 2.04 5.66
C MET A 110 5.36 0.85 6.39
N GLU A 111 4.79 0.44 7.52
CA GLU A 111 5.25 -0.72 8.28
C GLU A 111 5.17 -2.02 7.46
N LEU A 112 4.03 -2.25 6.78
CA LEU A 112 3.86 -3.42 5.91
C LEU A 112 4.87 -3.39 4.76
N PHE A 113 5.09 -2.23 4.13
CA PHE A 113 6.06 -2.09 3.05
C PHE A 113 7.51 -2.35 3.51
N ASN A 114 7.91 -1.78 4.65
CA ASN A 114 9.26 -1.95 5.18
C ASN A 114 9.55 -3.39 5.60
N THR A 115 8.51 -4.12 6.04
CA THR A 115 8.63 -5.52 6.48
C THR A 115 8.55 -6.50 5.32
N ASP A 116 7.65 -6.28 4.37
CA ASP A 116 7.44 -7.14 3.20
C ASP A 116 6.95 -6.33 2.00
N ALA A 117 7.86 -5.64 1.31
CA ALA A 117 7.49 -4.85 0.13
C ALA A 117 6.87 -5.70 -0.99
N LYS A 118 7.23 -6.99 -1.08
CA LYS A 118 6.70 -7.87 -2.12
C LYS A 118 5.26 -8.27 -1.80
N GLY A 119 4.97 -8.70 -0.57
CA GLY A 119 3.63 -9.01 -0.10
C GLY A 119 2.76 -7.75 0.11
N ALA A 120 3.38 -6.58 0.28
CA ALA A 120 2.70 -5.29 0.20
C ALA A 120 2.04 -5.06 -1.16
N GLY A 121 2.39 -5.83 -2.20
CA GLY A 121 1.57 -5.99 -3.41
C GLY A 121 1.28 -4.67 -4.11
N ILE A 122 2.21 -3.73 -4.08
CA ILE A 122 2.04 -2.39 -4.62
C ILE A 122 2.02 -2.45 -6.15
N ALA A 123 0.95 -1.96 -6.76
CA ALA A 123 0.84 -1.80 -8.21
C ALA A 123 1.21 -0.38 -8.64
N ALA A 124 1.90 -0.25 -9.77
CA ALA A 124 2.03 1.05 -10.42
C ALA A 124 0.71 1.45 -11.05
N CYS A 125 0.36 2.74 -11.06
CA CYS A 125 -0.92 3.20 -11.62
C CYS A 125 -1.16 2.66 -13.04
N ARG A 126 -0.12 2.65 -13.88
CA ARG A 126 -0.19 2.17 -15.27
C ARG A 126 -0.49 0.68 -15.44
N ASP A 127 -0.25 -0.10 -14.39
CA ASP A 127 -0.49 -1.55 -14.43
C ASP A 127 -2.00 -1.87 -14.43
N CYS A 128 -2.81 -0.98 -13.86
CA CYS A 128 -4.28 -1.04 -13.89
C CYS A 128 -4.91 0.00 -14.85
N HIS A 129 -4.32 1.20 -14.92
CA HIS A 129 -4.74 2.30 -15.76
C HIS A 129 -3.83 2.39 -16.98
N ALA A 130 -4.01 1.53 -17.99
CA ALA A 130 -3.16 1.58 -19.18
C ALA A 130 -3.35 2.86 -20.01
N LYS A 131 -2.47 3.07 -20.99
CA LYS A 131 -2.67 4.13 -22.00
C LYS A 131 -3.92 3.82 -22.85
N ALA A 132 -4.55 4.86 -23.38
CA ALA A 132 -5.64 4.71 -24.35
C ALA A 132 -5.26 3.72 -25.47
N GLY A 133 -6.15 2.77 -25.74
CA GLY A 133 -5.96 1.72 -26.74
C GLY A 133 -5.03 0.58 -26.31
N GLN A 134 -4.51 0.57 -25.07
CA GLN A 134 -3.68 -0.51 -24.55
C GLN A 134 -4.41 -1.30 -23.47
N LYS A 135 -4.05 -2.58 -23.33
CA LYS A 135 -4.56 -3.44 -22.26
C LYS A 135 -3.76 -3.21 -20.98
N PRO A 136 -4.41 -3.09 -19.80
CA PRO A 136 -3.71 -3.08 -18.52
C PRO A 136 -3.03 -4.42 -18.25
N LYS A 137 -1.98 -4.35 -17.43
CA LYS A 137 -1.17 -5.51 -17.05
C LYS A 137 -1.91 -6.39 -16.05
N LEU A 138 -2.65 -5.78 -15.12
CA LEU A 138 -3.23 -6.47 -13.96
C LEU A 138 -4.74 -6.65 -14.04
N LEU A 139 -5.41 -5.93 -14.96
CA LEU A 139 -6.85 -5.99 -15.14
C LEU A 139 -7.23 -6.49 -16.53
N LEU A 140 -8.48 -6.91 -16.70
CA LEU A 140 -9.01 -7.31 -18.01
C LEU A 140 -9.16 -6.12 -18.95
N GLU A 141 -9.61 -4.99 -18.40
CA GLU A 141 -9.87 -3.74 -19.11
C GLU A 141 -9.49 -2.53 -18.24
N ILE A 142 -9.32 -1.37 -18.88
CA ILE A 142 -9.06 -0.12 -18.15
C ILE A 142 -10.33 0.24 -17.36
N PRO A 143 -10.23 0.60 -16.06
CA PRO A 143 -11.40 0.96 -15.27
C PRO A 143 -12.22 2.10 -15.89
N VAL A 144 -13.54 2.02 -15.76
CA VAL A 144 -14.47 3.03 -16.25
C VAL A 144 -15.25 3.62 -15.08
N LEU A 145 -15.37 4.95 -15.04
CA LEU A 145 -16.19 5.66 -14.08
C LEU A 145 -17.46 6.18 -14.74
N LYS A 146 -18.56 6.15 -13.98
CA LYS A 146 -19.76 6.91 -14.30
C LYS A 146 -19.76 8.17 -13.46
N ASP A 147 -19.82 9.33 -14.08
CA ASP A 147 -19.90 10.58 -13.31
C ASP A 147 -21.27 10.68 -12.61
N PRO A 148 -21.32 11.11 -11.33
CA PRO A 148 -22.59 11.24 -10.61
C PRO A 148 -23.58 12.13 -11.37
N GLY A 149 -24.80 11.64 -11.58
CA GLY A 149 -25.83 12.37 -12.33
C GLY A 149 -25.65 12.41 -13.85
N SER A 150 -24.59 11.79 -14.39
CA SER A 150 -24.32 11.72 -15.83
C SER A 150 -24.56 10.32 -16.38
N THR A 151 -24.93 10.20 -17.65
CA THR A 151 -24.89 8.94 -18.41
C THR A 151 -23.51 8.68 -19.03
N THR A 152 -22.58 9.64 -18.89
CA THR A 152 -21.24 9.55 -19.46
C THR A 152 -20.40 8.52 -18.71
N MET A 153 -19.76 7.65 -19.49
CA MET A 153 -18.82 6.65 -19.01
C MET A 153 -17.41 7.10 -19.40
N THR A 154 -16.55 7.29 -18.41
CA THR A 154 -15.21 7.84 -18.56
C THR A 154 -14.17 6.75 -18.32
N THR A 155 -13.39 6.40 -19.34
CA THR A 155 -12.29 5.43 -19.20
C THR A 155 -11.09 6.06 -18.50
N LEU A 156 -10.71 5.52 -17.34
CA LEU A 156 -9.57 5.98 -16.55
C LEU A 156 -8.24 5.47 -17.09
N THR A 157 -7.81 6.03 -18.21
CA THR A 157 -6.45 5.80 -18.72
C THR A 157 -5.38 6.27 -17.72
N ASN A 158 -4.12 5.86 -17.89
CA ASN A 158 -3.01 6.36 -17.04
C ASN A 158 -3.01 7.89 -16.94
N GLN A 159 -3.16 8.58 -18.08
CA GLN A 159 -3.15 10.03 -18.13
C GLN A 159 -4.25 10.60 -17.25
N LEU A 160 -5.48 10.09 -17.38
CA LEU A 160 -6.60 10.62 -16.61
C LEU A 160 -6.49 10.25 -15.12
N ALA A 161 -6.03 9.05 -14.80
CA ALA A 161 -5.81 8.62 -13.42
C ALA A 161 -4.78 9.50 -12.70
N PHE A 162 -3.64 9.77 -13.33
CA PHE A 162 -2.62 10.66 -12.76
C PHE A 162 -3.16 12.07 -12.54
N HIS A 163 -3.76 12.69 -13.55
CA HIS A 163 -4.29 14.06 -13.41
C HIS A 163 -5.37 14.14 -12.35
N ARG A 164 -6.36 13.23 -12.34
CA ARG A 164 -7.42 13.26 -11.31
C ARG A 164 -6.86 13.18 -9.89
N THR A 165 -5.90 12.30 -9.65
CA THR A 165 -5.32 12.13 -8.30
C THR A 165 -4.40 13.29 -7.92
N CYS A 166 -3.47 13.67 -8.79
CA CYS A 166 -2.51 14.75 -8.50
C CYS A 166 -3.22 16.10 -8.42
N ASP A 167 -4.06 16.43 -9.40
CA ASP A 167 -4.70 17.75 -9.51
C ASP A 167 -5.69 17.98 -8.37
N ALA A 168 -6.45 16.96 -7.96
CA ALA A 168 -7.40 17.11 -6.85
C ALA A 168 -6.69 17.45 -5.53
N CYS A 169 -5.60 16.74 -5.21
CA CYS A 169 -4.81 17.01 -4.01
C CYS A 169 -4.13 18.39 -4.10
N HIS A 170 -3.49 18.69 -5.24
CA HIS A 170 -2.83 19.98 -5.45
C HIS A 170 -3.80 21.16 -5.38
N PHE A 171 -5.00 21.00 -5.94
CA PHE A 171 -6.06 21.99 -5.84
C PHE A 171 -6.45 22.22 -4.38
N SER A 172 -6.70 21.14 -3.62
CA SER A 172 -7.00 21.24 -2.18
C SER A 172 -5.89 21.97 -1.42
N VAL A 173 -4.61 21.68 -1.70
CA VAL A 173 -3.48 22.38 -1.10
C VAL A 173 -3.50 23.86 -1.46
N SER A 174 -3.72 24.22 -2.72
CA SER A 174 -3.76 25.63 -3.16
C SER A 174 -4.87 26.44 -2.49
N MET A 175 -6.01 25.81 -2.20
CA MET A 175 -7.15 26.45 -1.55
C MET A 175 -6.97 26.65 -0.05
N ASN A 176 -6.20 25.78 0.61
CA ASN A 176 -6.03 25.78 2.06
C ASN A 176 -4.66 26.30 2.52
N ARG A 177 -3.68 26.41 1.62
CA ARG A 177 -2.32 26.89 1.87
C ARG A 177 -1.87 27.84 0.75
N PRO A 178 -2.30 29.10 0.77
CA PRO A 178 -1.97 30.08 -0.28
C PRO A 178 -0.46 30.35 -0.43
N GLU A 179 0.32 30.07 0.62
CA GLU A 179 1.78 30.17 0.62
C GLU A 179 2.48 28.98 -0.06
N SER A 180 1.74 27.90 -0.32
CA SER A 180 2.30 26.70 -0.95
C SER A 180 2.73 26.96 -2.39
N LYS A 181 3.84 26.34 -2.79
CA LYS A 181 4.31 26.34 -4.18
C LYS A 181 3.81 25.11 -4.94
N VAL A 182 2.58 24.70 -4.63
CA VAL A 182 2.01 23.49 -5.22
C VAL A 182 1.83 23.68 -6.74
N PRO A 183 2.13 22.65 -7.56
CA PRO A 183 1.93 22.75 -8.99
C PRO A 183 0.49 23.07 -9.36
N ASN A 184 0.32 23.89 -10.40
CA ASN A 184 -0.99 24.28 -10.91
C ASN A 184 -1.42 23.33 -12.03
N ALA A 185 -2.54 22.64 -11.83
CA ALA A 185 -3.11 21.68 -12.78
C ALA A 185 -3.38 22.26 -14.19
N THR A 186 -3.60 23.58 -14.32
CA THR A 186 -3.81 24.24 -15.61
C THR A 186 -2.51 24.66 -16.30
N VAL A 187 -1.37 24.57 -15.61
CA VAL A 187 -0.05 24.91 -16.12
C VAL A 187 0.78 23.62 -16.25
N CYS A 188 0.75 22.99 -17.43
CA CYS A 188 1.39 21.68 -17.65
C CYS A 188 2.87 21.63 -17.21
N SER A 189 3.60 22.71 -17.44
CA SER A 189 5.02 22.84 -17.10
C SER A 189 5.29 23.00 -15.60
N SER A 190 4.25 23.14 -14.77
CA SER A 190 4.40 23.14 -13.31
C SER A 190 4.70 21.74 -12.76
N CYS A 191 4.30 20.69 -13.48
CA CYS A 191 4.60 19.29 -13.16
C CYS A 191 5.58 18.66 -14.16
N HIS A 192 5.36 18.89 -15.46
CA HIS A 192 6.12 18.24 -16.51
C HIS A 192 7.39 19.02 -16.85
N LYS A 193 8.53 18.33 -16.80
CA LYS A 193 9.77 18.86 -17.35
C LYS A 193 9.64 18.88 -18.87
N ARG A 194 9.78 20.06 -19.48
CA ARG A 194 9.72 20.23 -20.94
C ARG A 194 10.60 19.17 -21.61
N SER A 195 10.00 18.37 -22.48
CA SER A 195 10.71 17.46 -23.37
C SER A 195 11.62 18.29 -24.29
N THR A 196 12.92 18.08 -24.17
CA THR A 196 13.93 18.59 -25.11
C THR A 196 13.93 17.74 -26.37
#